data_AF-A0A949W2C8-F1
#
_entry.id   AF-A0A949W2C8-F1
#
_cell.length_a   1.000
_cell.length_b   1.000
_cell.length_c   1.000
_cell.angle_alpha   90.00
_cell.angle_beta   90.00
_cell.angle_gamma   90.00
#
_symmetry.space_group_name_H-M   'P 1'
#
loop_
_entity.id
_entity.type
_entity.pdbx_description
1 polymer ?
#
loop_
_entity_poly.entity_id
_entity_poly.type
_entity_poly.pdbx_seq_one_letter_code
_entity_poly.pdbx_strand_id
1 'polypeptide(L)'
;MVQTVSRAVLLALIPALAYSGISYSQTTLDSIRALQEHRNELFQKISPGIVSIELVHRSLPAWELAQIERWANEFRLQPWRFGNLSDEEAELWRNWCDAFLMEMENRISKGKIDAGSESPSNLKDFLHDNLQEWQARERTFLVSGNEDSFDRFTKAIGEQVVRLHDQVQNFSFKPLPVRQMTGFIVDKGIAVTTLDIARHKGPYDNIRVWSDALVQYSTGEVIGQDPETNVAVIRLASPGSELFPTINFNSDKATQVGDFVYAFWHAFSQPLSMRTGEVTGVLRKIPFFHCATFLETSLPTSPGTLGAPLVNLDGDFVGMGTVYMAQGSMTEVTFALPSLLLLSVVDQIRKDGIVKRGKLGVFVNELADSGSDGKKVVVKEVEPNSTAARHGLQVGDVIKSVNDVPIHCKMHLLANLSRFKPTDEIVLTIDRHGQPTRISLDLDPMP
;
A
#
# COMPACT_ATOMS: atom_id res chain seq x y z
N MET A 1 11.02 34.62 26.47
CA MET A 1 11.89 34.52 25.29
C MET A 1 11.55 33.30 24.42
N VAL A 2 10.29 32.87 24.35
CA VAL A 2 9.84 31.81 23.43
C VAL A 2 8.43 32.21 22.97
N GLN A 3 8.34 32.98 21.88
CA GLN A 3 7.05 33.46 21.36
C GLN A 3 6.78 33.06 19.91
N THR A 4 7.62 32.23 19.30
CA THR A 4 7.33 31.69 17.97
C THR A 4 7.99 30.33 17.82
N VAL A 5 7.36 29.30 18.37
CA VAL A 5 7.72 27.92 18.06
C VAL A 5 6.91 27.51 16.85
N SER A 6 7.57 27.22 15.73
CA SER A 6 6.91 26.76 14.50
C SER A 6 6.05 25.52 14.78
N ARG A 7 4.91 25.38 14.09
CA ARG A 7 4.02 24.18 14.15
C ARG A 7 4.80 22.87 14.00
N ALA A 8 5.84 22.90 13.16
CA ALA A 8 6.84 21.85 12.97
C ALA A 8 7.54 21.40 14.26
N VAL A 9 8.02 22.35 15.05
CA VAL A 9 8.77 22.08 16.29
C VAL A 9 7.83 21.52 17.37
N LEU A 10 6.59 22.00 17.41
CA LEU A 10 5.58 21.45 18.32
C LEU A 10 5.26 19.98 18.00
N LEU A 11 5.12 19.59 16.72
CA LEU A 11 4.86 18.22 16.29
C LEU A 11 5.95 17.22 16.74
N ALA A 12 7.22 17.60 16.63
CA ALA A 12 8.34 16.77 17.08
C ALA A 12 8.41 16.60 18.61
N LEU A 13 7.87 17.57 19.35
CA LEU A 13 7.98 17.61 20.81
C LEU A 13 6.79 16.94 21.52
N ILE A 14 5.64 16.69 20.88
CA ILE A 14 4.43 16.11 21.53
C ILE A 14 4.74 14.89 22.42
N PRO A 15 5.54 13.88 22.00
CA PRO A 15 5.86 12.73 22.85
C PRO A 15 6.74 13.10 24.05
N ALA A 16 7.66 14.04 23.89
CA ALA A 16 8.60 14.47 24.93
C ALA A 16 7.93 15.41 25.97
N LEU A 17 6.96 16.22 25.54
CA LEU A 17 6.23 17.15 26.40
C LEU A 17 5.27 16.42 27.35
N ALA A 18 4.77 15.24 26.97
CA ALA A 18 3.89 14.44 27.81
C ALA A 18 4.57 13.79 29.04
N TYR A 19 5.91 13.67 29.03
CA TYR A 19 6.69 12.92 30.03
C TYR A 19 7.62 13.76 30.91
N SER A 20 7.71 15.07 30.69
CA SER A 20 8.81 15.88 31.25
C SER A 20 8.56 16.45 32.66
N GLY A 21 7.33 16.41 33.19
CA GLY A 21 6.99 17.06 34.46
C GLY A 21 7.16 18.60 34.45
N ILE A 22 7.37 19.20 33.27
CA ILE A 22 7.55 20.64 33.09
C ILE A 22 6.16 21.28 32.95
N SER A 23 5.90 22.34 33.72
CA SER A 23 4.68 23.14 33.57
C SER A 23 4.78 23.99 32.30
N TYR A 24 3.89 23.77 31.35
CA TYR A 24 3.84 24.51 30.09
C TYR A 24 2.89 25.70 30.18
N SER A 25 3.15 26.76 29.41
CA SER A 25 2.19 27.84 29.29
C SER A 25 0.90 27.33 28.64
N GLN A 26 -0.23 27.93 28.99
CA GLN A 26 -1.53 27.60 28.41
C GLN A 26 -1.49 27.69 26.87
N THR A 27 -0.81 28.70 26.34
CA THR A 27 -0.60 28.89 24.89
C THR A 27 0.10 27.70 24.23
N THR A 28 1.10 27.10 24.89
CA THR A 28 1.79 25.91 24.38
C THR A 28 0.85 24.69 24.38
N LEU A 29 0.08 24.50 25.45
CA LEU A 29 -0.90 23.41 25.53
C LEU A 29 -1.99 23.54 24.48
N ASP A 30 -2.52 24.74 24.27
CA ASP A 30 -3.53 25.03 23.25
C ASP A 30 -2.97 24.76 21.83
N SER A 31 -1.70 25.11 21.59
CA SER A 31 -1.04 24.82 20.31
C SER A 31 -0.87 23.32 20.06
N ILE A 32 -0.55 22.53 21.10
CA ILE A 32 -0.46 21.07 21.00
C ILE A 32 -1.84 20.47 20.69
N ARG A 33 -2.89 20.93 21.36
CA ARG A 33 -4.26 20.48 21.11
C ARG A 33 -4.70 20.79 19.67
N ALA A 34 -4.48 22.01 19.21
CA ALA A 34 -4.81 22.40 17.84
C ALA A 34 -4.08 21.52 16.79
N LEU A 35 -2.83 21.14 17.05
CA LEU A 35 -2.09 20.22 16.17
C LEU A 35 -2.65 18.79 16.22
N GLN A 36 -3.08 18.31 17.39
CA GLN A 36 -3.72 17.00 17.52
C GLN A 36 -5.07 16.95 16.82
N GLU A 37 -5.88 18.01 16.97
CA GLU A 37 -7.17 18.18 16.29
C GLU A 37 -6.97 18.20 14.78
N HIS A 38 -6.08 19.05 14.27
CA HIS A 38 -5.74 19.12 12.85
C HIS A 38 -5.28 17.77 12.29
N ARG A 39 -4.43 17.05 13.05
CA ARG A 39 -3.97 15.71 12.67
C ARG A 39 -5.13 14.71 12.58
N ASN A 40 -6.09 14.77 13.50
CA ASN A 40 -7.25 13.89 13.50
C ASN A 40 -8.22 14.24 12.35
N GLU A 41 -8.41 15.53 12.05
CA GLU A 41 -9.19 15.99 10.90
C GLU A 41 -8.60 15.48 9.58
N LEU A 42 -7.29 15.62 9.41
CA LEU A 42 -6.58 15.07 8.25
C LEU A 42 -6.76 13.55 8.15
N PHE A 43 -6.66 12.84 9.28
CA PHE A 43 -6.88 11.39 9.28
C PHE A 43 -8.26 11.02 8.79
N GLN A 44 -9.31 11.66 9.31
CA GLN A 44 -10.69 11.41 8.91
C GLN A 44 -10.95 11.78 7.44
N LYS A 45 -10.33 12.86 6.95
CA LYS A 45 -10.49 13.33 5.57
C LYS A 45 -9.82 12.40 4.56
N ILE A 46 -8.64 11.87 4.88
CA ILE A 46 -7.79 11.14 3.93
C ILE A 46 -7.99 9.63 4.01
N SER A 47 -8.20 9.08 5.22
CA SER A 47 -8.33 7.63 5.43
C SER A 47 -9.32 6.90 4.51
N PRO A 48 -10.47 7.46 4.10
CA PRO A 48 -11.38 6.79 3.17
C PRO A 48 -10.75 6.43 1.81
N GLY A 49 -9.80 7.24 1.35
CA GLY A 49 -9.07 7.03 0.10
C GLY A 49 -7.83 6.15 0.23
N ILE A 50 -7.48 5.72 1.44
CA ILE A 50 -6.36 4.81 1.71
C ILE A 50 -6.89 3.38 1.72
N VAL A 51 -6.21 2.49 1.01
CA VAL A 51 -6.67 1.12 0.82
C VAL A 51 -5.59 0.10 1.15
N SER A 52 -6.02 -1.02 1.70
CA SER A 52 -5.25 -2.26 1.75
C SER A 52 -5.41 -2.96 0.41
N ILE A 53 -4.30 -3.25 -0.25
CA ILE A 53 -4.25 -4.01 -1.49
C ILE A 53 -3.69 -5.39 -1.17
N GLU A 54 -4.52 -6.39 -1.39
CA GLU A 54 -4.33 -7.75 -0.94
C GLU A 54 -4.27 -8.67 -2.16
N LEU A 55 -3.14 -9.35 -2.30
CA LEU A 55 -3.03 -10.48 -3.20
C LEU A 55 -3.58 -11.70 -2.48
N VAL A 56 -4.74 -12.17 -2.91
CA VAL A 56 -5.38 -13.34 -2.33
C VAL A 56 -5.23 -14.54 -3.26
N HIS A 57 -5.24 -15.74 -2.69
CA HIS A 57 -5.38 -16.96 -3.46
C HIS A 57 -6.63 -16.86 -4.35
N ARG A 58 -6.60 -17.41 -5.58
CA ARG A 58 -7.80 -17.49 -6.44
C ARG A 58 -8.98 -17.90 -5.57
N SER A 59 -9.94 -16.99 -5.44
CA SER A 59 -11.15 -17.24 -4.68
C SER A 59 -11.80 -18.48 -5.27
N LEU A 60 -12.38 -19.33 -4.42
CA LEU A 60 -13.23 -20.39 -4.90
C LEU A 60 -14.24 -19.77 -5.87
N PRO A 61 -14.46 -20.36 -7.07
CA PRO A 61 -15.34 -19.76 -8.06
C PRO A 61 -16.72 -19.47 -7.45
N ALA A 62 -17.43 -18.46 -7.96
CA ALA A 62 -18.66 -17.94 -7.34
C ALA A 62 -19.71 -19.03 -7.03
N TRP A 63 -19.76 -20.11 -7.82
CA TRP A 63 -20.63 -21.25 -7.56
C TRP A 63 -20.21 -22.07 -6.34
N GLU A 64 -18.91 -22.20 -6.05
CA GLU A 64 -18.39 -22.88 -4.85
C GLU A 64 -18.63 -22.03 -3.59
N LEU A 65 -18.45 -20.71 -3.66
CA LEU A 65 -18.82 -19.80 -2.57
C LEU A 65 -20.32 -19.85 -2.30
N ALA A 66 -21.14 -19.80 -3.35
CA ALA A 66 -22.59 -19.94 -3.24
C ALA A 66 -22.99 -21.32 -2.68
N GLN A 67 -22.23 -22.37 -2.95
CA GLN A 67 -22.46 -23.70 -2.40
C GLN A 67 -22.11 -23.77 -0.90
N ILE A 68 -21.00 -23.16 -0.49
CA ILE A 68 -20.61 -23.06 0.93
C ILE A 68 -21.60 -22.18 1.71
N GLU A 69 -22.00 -21.03 1.16
CA GLU A 69 -23.02 -20.16 1.75
C GLU A 69 -24.39 -20.83 1.78
N ARG A 70 -24.75 -21.58 0.73
CA ARG A 70 -25.98 -22.37 0.70
C ARG A 70 -25.95 -23.46 1.76
N TRP A 71 -24.84 -24.20 1.91
CA TRP A 71 -24.69 -25.19 2.97
C TRP A 71 -24.74 -24.56 4.36
N ALA A 72 -24.06 -23.42 4.56
CA ALA A 72 -24.12 -22.68 5.82
C ALA A 72 -25.54 -22.19 6.12
N ASN A 73 -26.29 -21.74 5.12
CA ASN A 73 -27.68 -21.31 5.27
C ASN A 73 -28.66 -22.48 5.45
N GLU A 74 -28.47 -23.60 4.76
CA GLU A 74 -29.22 -24.85 4.99
C GLU A 74 -28.99 -25.31 6.43
N PHE A 75 -27.78 -25.19 6.97
CA PHE A 75 -27.44 -25.43 8.37
C PHE A 75 -28.10 -24.43 9.35
N ARG A 76 -28.18 -23.16 8.94
CA ARG A 76 -28.78 -22.04 9.69
C ARG A 76 -30.31 -22.15 9.80
N LEU A 77 -30.95 -22.79 8.83
CA LEU A 77 -32.41 -22.91 8.70
C LEU A 77 -32.98 -24.20 9.28
N GLN A 78 -32.12 -25.17 9.65
CA GLN A 78 -32.57 -26.33 10.42
C GLN A 78 -32.83 -25.87 11.87
N PRO A 79 -34.05 -26.02 12.40
CA PRO A 79 -34.31 -25.73 13.79
C PRO A 79 -33.72 -26.86 14.62
N TRP A 80 -32.43 -26.77 14.93
CA TRP A 80 -31.75 -27.70 15.82
C TRP A 80 -32.37 -27.57 17.22
N ARG A 81 -33.38 -28.39 17.50
CA ARG A 81 -33.85 -28.62 18.86
C ARG A 81 -32.84 -29.56 19.50
N PHE A 82 -31.75 -28.98 20.02
CA PHE A 82 -30.70 -29.68 20.75
C PHE A 82 -31.28 -30.29 22.04
N GLY A 83 -31.93 -31.44 21.87
CA GLY A 83 -32.72 -32.12 22.90
C GLY A 83 -33.40 -33.40 22.42
N ASN A 84 -33.51 -33.65 21.11
CA ASN A 84 -33.96 -34.94 20.55
C ASN A 84 -33.50 -35.06 19.09
N LEU A 85 -32.22 -35.38 18.86
CA LEU A 85 -31.80 -35.87 17.53
C LEU A 85 -32.16 -37.34 17.46
N SER A 86 -32.93 -37.73 16.45
CA SER A 86 -33.12 -39.15 16.12
C SER A 86 -31.80 -39.77 15.64
N ASP A 87 -31.69 -41.10 15.73
CA ASP A 87 -30.48 -41.83 15.28
C ASP A 87 -30.13 -41.50 13.82
N GLU A 88 -31.14 -41.27 12.99
CA GLU A 88 -31.01 -40.89 11.58
C GLU A 88 -30.43 -39.48 11.40
N GLU A 89 -30.85 -38.52 12.24
CA GLU A 89 -30.31 -37.15 12.24
C GLU A 89 -28.87 -37.11 12.78
N ALA A 90 -28.55 -37.95 13.76
CA ALA A 90 -27.18 -38.11 14.27
C ALA A 90 -26.26 -38.79 13.26
N GLU A 91 -26.77 -39.72 12.46
CA GLU A 91 -26.03 -40.37 11.37
C GLU A 91 -25.82 -39.44 10.17
N LEU A 92 -26.83 -38.66 9.78
CA LEU A 92 -26.70 -37.58 8.79
C LEU A 92 -25.65 -36.55 9.21
N TRP A 93 -25.62 -36.18 10.49
CA TRP A 93 -24.61 -35.28 11.03
C TRP A 93 -23.20 -35.88 10.96
N ARG A 94 -23.03 -37.14 11.37
CA ARG A 94 -21.74 -37.85 11.28
C ARG A 94 -21.22 -37.92 9.84
N ASN A 95 -22.09 -38.33 8.91
CA ASN A 95 -21.76 -38.40 7.48
C ASN A 95 -21.36 -37.03 6.92
N TRP A 96 -22.00 -35.96 7.38
CA TRP A 96 -21.66 -34.60 6.99
C TRP A 96 -20.28 -34.17 7.53
N CYS A 97 -19.99 -34.42 8.81
CA CYS A 97 -18.68 -34.13 9.41
C CYS A 97 -17.55 -34.87 8.69
N ASP A 98 -17.75 -36.15 8.37
CA ASP A 98 -16.76 -36.96 7.67
C ASP A 98 -16.54 -36.47 6.23
N ALA A 99 -17.61 -36.12 5.51
CA ALA A 99 -17.51 -35.56 4.16
C ALA A 99 -16.81 -34.19 4.14
N PHE A 100 -17.13 -33.32 5.10
CA PHE A 100 -16.50 -32.01 5.25
C PHE A 100 -15.01 -32.14 5.55
N LEU A 101 -14.64 -33.01 6.50
CA LEU A 101 -13.26 -33.28 6.87
C LEU A 101 -12.45 -33.83 5.69
N MET A 102 -13.00 -34.82 4.99
CA MET A 102 -12.32 -35.45 3.86
C MET A 102 -12.09 -34.46 2.70
N GLU A 103 -13.04 -33.55 2.45
CA GLU A 103 -12.88 -32.51 1.43
C GLU A 103 -11.88 -31.42 1.85
N MET A 104 -11.82 -31.05 3.13
CA MET A 104 -10.81 -30.14 3.65
C MET A 104 -9.39 -30.73 3.55
N GLU A 105 -9.20 -32.01 3.92
CA GLU A 105 -7.93 -32.72 3.77
C GLU A 105 -7.48 -32.83 2.30
N ASN A 106 -8.42 -33.11 1.40
CA ASN A 106 -8.19 -33.15 -0.06
C ASN A 106 -7.77 -31.78 -0.61
N ARG A 107 -8.35 -30.69 -0.09
CA ARG A 107 -8.01 -29.32 -0.53
C ARG A 107 -6.66 -28.86 0.00
N ILE A 108 -6.32 -29.19 1.24
CA ILE A 108 -5.01 -28.89 1.86
C ILE A 108 -3.89 -29.67 1.16
N SER A 109 -4.07 -30.98 0.92
CA SER A 109 -3.08 -31.81 0.21
C SER A 109 -2.82 -31.36 -1.23
N LYS A 110 -3.79 -30.68 -1.86
CA LYS A 110 -3.66 -30.06 -3.18
C LYS A 110 -3.15 -28.61 -3.15
N GLY A 111 -2.80 -28.08 -1.97
CA GLY A 111 -2.28 -26.73 -1.80
C GLY A 111 -3.29 -25.62 -2.11
N LYS A 112 -4.61 -25.91 -2.05
CA LYS A 112 -5.68 -24.94 -2.32
C LYS A 112 -6.05 -24.09 -1.10
N ILE A 113 -5.59 -24.49 0.09
CA ILE A 113 -5.82 -23.83 1.39
C ILE A 113 -4.49 -23.91 2.17
N ASP A 114 -4.04 -22.82 2.78
CA ASP A 114 -2.88 -22.76 3.68
C ASP A 114 -3.38 -22.60 5.12
N ALA A 115 -2.91 -23.46 6.04
CA ALA A 115 -3.42 -23.56 7.42
C ALA A 115 -2.55 -22.80 8.45
N GLY A 116 -1.41 -22.23 8.05
CA GLY A 116 -0.53 -21.50 8.99
C GLY A 116 0.06 -22.37 10.12
N SER A 117 0.34 -21.77 11.29
CA SER A 117 0.95 -22.44 12.45
C SER A 117 -0.01 -23.36 13.22
N GLU A 118 -1.29 -23.36 12.89
CA GLU A 118 -2.26 -24.36 13.33
C GLU A 118 -2.34 -25.43 12.24
N SER A 119 -1.44 -26.42 12.36
CA SER A 119 -1.32 -27.51 11.41
C SER A 119 -2.68 -28.19 11.12
N PRO A 120 -2.91 -28.72 9.91
CA PRO A 120 -4.04 -29.61 9.62
C PRO A 120 -4.12 -30.80 10.57
N SER A 121 -2.98 -31.24 11.12
CA SER A 121 -2.95 -32.21 12.22
C SER A 121 -3.64 -31.66 13.46
N ASN A 122 -3.52 -30.37 13.81
CA ASN A 122 -4.18 -29.81 14.99
C ASN A 122 -5.69 -29.70 14.83
N LEU A 123 -6.21 -29.39 13.63
CA LEU A 123 -7.66 -29.40 13.39
C LEU A 123 -8.20 -30.83 13.31
N LYS A 124 -7.46 -31.75 12.68
CA LYS A 124 -7.78 -33.17 12.62
C LYS A 124 -7.73 -33.82 14.00
N ASP A 125 -6.66 -33.60 14.76
CA ASP A 125 -6.45 -34.07 16.13
C ASP A 125 -7.46 -33.42 17.07
N PHE A 126 -7.76 -32.12 16.93
CA PHE A 126 -8.83 -31.47 17.68
C PHE A 126 -10.20 -32.07 17.38
N LEU A 127 -10.57 -32.26 16.10
CA LEU A 127 -11.84 -32.86 15.72
C LEU A 127 -11.88 -34.36 16.10
N HIS A 128 -10.78 -35.08 16.01
CA HIS A 128 -10.65 -36.48 16.38
C HIS A 128 -10.69 -36.67 17.90
N ASP A 129 -9.98 -35.86 18.68
CA ASP A 129 -9.96 -35.87 20.14
C ASP A 129 -11.33 -35.48 20.70
N ASN A 130 -11.97 -34.45 20.13
CA ASN A 130 -13.34 -34.11 20.52
C ASN A 130 -14.34 -35.19 20.08
N LEU A 131 -14.19 -35.81 18.90
CA LEU A 131 -15.05 -36.92 18.46
C LEU A 131 -14.90 -38.16 19.35
N GLN A 132 -13.67 -38.52 19.75
CA GLN A 132 -13.37 -39.58 20.70
C GLN A 132 -13.93 -39.27 22.09
N GLU A 133 -13.79 -38.03 22.56
CA GLU A 133 -14.35 -37.58 23.83
C GLU A 133 -15.89 -37.58 23.80
N TRP A 134 -16.49 -37.20 22.67
CA TRP A 134 -17.94 -37.25 22.46
C TRP A 134 -18.45 -38.69 22.41
N GLN A 135 -17.76 -39.60 21.72
CA GLN A 135 -18.08 -41.03 21.69
C GLN A 135 -17.89 -41.70 23.06
N ALA A 136 -16.87 -41.32 23.82
CA ALA A 136 -16.66 -41.80 25.19
C ALA A 136 -17.77 -41.33 26.14
N ARG A 137 -18.20 -40.06 26.02
CA ARG A 137 -19.30 -39.50 26.82
C ARG A 137 -20.67 -40.05 26.40
N GLU A 138 -20.88 -40.33 25.11
CA GLU A 138 -22.06 -41.04 24.57
C GLU A 138 -22.15 -42.49 25.09
N ARG A 139 -21.04 -43.22 25.14
CA ARG A 139 -20.99 -44.56 25.78
C ARG A 139 -21.23 -44.50 27.29
N THR A 140 -20.76 -43.46 27.97
CA THR A 140 -21.01 -43.25 29.40
C THR A 140 -22.49 -42.89 29.68
N PHE A 141 -23.14 -42.24 28.71
CA PHE A 141 -24.56 -41.89 28.71
C PHE A 141 -25.47 -43.12 28.54
N LEU A 142 -25.18 -44.00 27.58
CA LEU A 142 -25.92 -45.26 27.36
C LEU A 142 -25.92 -46.18 28.60
N VAL A 143 -24.97 -45.99 29.52
CA VAL A 143 -24.84 -46.78 30.75
C VAL A 143 -25.52 -46.13 31.97
N SER A 144 -25.78 -44.81 31.97
CA SER A 144 -26.23 -44.08 33.18
C SER A 144 -27.66 -43.51 33.12
N GLY A 145 -28.30 -43.42 31.96
CA GLY A 145 -29.76 -43.30 31.80
C GLY A 145 -30.50 -42.17 32.52
N ASN A 146 -29.83 -41.09 32.93
CA ASN A 146 -30.46 -39.98 33.67
C ASN A 146 -30.59 -38.71 32.80
N GLU A 147 -31.77 -38.08 32.80
CA GLU A 147 -32.12 -36.84 32.07
C GLU A 147 -31.17 -35.67 32.40
N ASP A 148 -30.74 -35.53 33.67
CA ASP A 148 -29.78 -34.47 34.08
C ASP A 148 -28.38 -34.62 33.44
N SER A 149 -28.04 -35.83 33.00
CA SER A 149 -26.78 -36.11 32.29
C SER A 149 -26.92 -35.82 30.80
N PHE A 150 -28.12 -35.99 30.24
CA PHE A 150 -28.44 -35.63 28.86
C PHE A 150 -28.38 -34.12 28.67
N ASP A 151 -29.03 -33.33 29.54
CA ASP A 151 -29.03 -31.87 29.47
C ASP A 151 -27.63 -31.27 29.59
N ARG A 152 -26.77 -31.87 30.42
CA ARG A 152 -25.35 -31.49 30.52
C ARG A 152 -24.55 -31.87 29.28
N PHE A 153 -24.87 -32.99 28.64
CA PHE A 153 -24.24 -33.44 27.41
C PHE A 153 -24.66 -32.57 26.20
N THR A 154 -25.95 -32.33 26.00
CA THR A 154 -26.46 -31.42 24.95
C THR A 154 -26.01 -29.98 25.17
N LYS A 155 -25.90 -29.51 26.41
CA LYS A 155 -25.32 -28.19 26.69
C LYS A 155 -23.82 -28.14 26.37
N ALA A 156 -23.05 -29.16 26.73
CA ALA A 156 -21.62 -29.23 26.41
C ALA A 156 -21.36 -29.35 24.90
N ILE A 157 -22.15 -30.15 24.18
CA ILE A 157 -22.09 -30.23 22.71
C ILE A 157 -22.60 -28.93 22.08
N GLY A 158 -23.67 -28.33 22.58
CA GLY A 158 -24.16 -27.04 22.11
C GLY A 158 -23.11 -25.94 22.28
N GLU A 159 -22.41 -25.88 23.41
CA GLU A 159 -21.32 -24.93 23.66
C GLU A 159 -20.09 -25.20 22.76
N GLN A 160 -19.77 -26.48 22.52
CA GLN A 160 -18.68 -26.89 21.61
C GLN A 160 -19.02 -26.64 20.13
N VAL A 161 -20.27 -26.85 19.71
CA VAL A 161 -20.78 -26.58 18.36
C VAL A 161 -20.93 -25.08 18.16
N VAL A 162 -21.32 -24.31 19.17
CA VAL A 162 -21.28 -22.85 19.13
C VAL A 162 -19.83 -22.36 19.06
N ARG A 163 -18.89 -22.99 19.77
CA ARG A 163 -17.45 -22.67 19.62
C ARG A 163 -16.92 -23.05 18.26
N LEU A 164 -17.28 -24.20 17.70
CA LEU A 164 -16.94 -24.59 16.33
C LEU A 164 -17.61 -23.67 15.32
N HIS A 165 -18.85 -23.25 15.55
CA HIS A 165 -19.57 -22.27 14.72
C HIS A 165 -18.88 -20.91 14.78
N ASP A 166 -18.51 -20.44 15.97
CA ASP A 166 -17.81 -19.17 16.19
C ASP A 166 -16.36 -19.27 15.67
N GLN A 167 -15.69 -20.42 15.81
CA GLN A 167 -14.38 -20.69 15.22
C GLN A 167 -14.45 -20.91 13.71
N VAL A 168 -15.56 -21.36 13.12
CA VAL A 168 -15.80 -21.48 11.65
C VAL A 168 -16.26 -20.15 11.05
N GLN A 169 -16.94 -19.30 11.82
CA GLN A 169 -17.23 -17.90 11.46
C GLN A 169 -15.96 -17.03 11.60
N ASN A 170 -15.13 -17.28 12.63
CA ASN A 170 -13.86 -16.61 12.88
C ASN A 170 -12.68 -17.25 12.11
N PHE A 171 -12.80 -18.51 11.65
CA PHE A 171 -12.23 -18.98 10.40
C PHE A 171 -12.95 -18.21 9.31
N SER A 172 -12.65 -16.92 9.24
CA SER A 172 -12.81 -16.21 8.00
C SER A 172 -12.10 -17.07 6.96
N PHE A 173 -12.86 -17.72 6.07
CA PHE A 173 -12.41 -18.12 4.74
C PHE A 173 -12.05 -16.88 3.90
N LYS A 174 -11.56 -15.81 4.54
CA LYS A 174 -10.69 -14.83 3.93
C LYS A 174 -9.39 -15.59 3.73
N PRO A 175 -9.03 -16.01 2.50
CA PRO A 175 -7.65 -16.37 2.25
C PRO A 175 -6.80 -15.25 2.85
N LEU A 176 -5.94 -15.59 3.83
CA LEU A 176 -4.98 -14.62 4.33
C LEU A 176 -4.24 -14.09 3.11
N PRO A 177 -4.10 -12.76 2.97
CA PRO A 177 -3.41 -12.22 1.82
C PRO A 177 -2.01 -12.80 1.80
N VAL A 178 -1.65 -13.43 0.68
CA VAL A 178 -0.29 -13.93 0.43
C VAL A 178 0.68 -12.76 0.43
N ARG A 179 0.17 -11.59 0.05
CA ARG A 179 0.84 -10.31 0.17
C ARG A 179 -0.19 -9.23 0.44
N GLN A 180 0.11 -8.35 1.38
CA GLN A 180 -0.68 -7.16 1.67
C GLN A 180 0.23 -5.95 1.59
N MET A 181 -0.26 -4.87 0.99
CA MET A 181 0.48 -3.63 0.88
C MET A 181 -0.48 -2.45 0.93
N THR A 182 0.06 -1.27 1.27
CA THR A 182 -0.75 -0.05 1.21
C THR A 182 -0.89 0.40 -0.23
N GLY A 183 -2.06 0.94 -0.56
CA GLY A 183 -2.25 1.81 -1.70
C GLY A 183 -3.22 2.93 -1.38
N PHE A 184 -3.53 3.73 -2.39
CA PHE A 184 -4.46 4.83 -2.27
C PHE A 184 -5.11 5.14 -3.62
N ILE A 185 -6.27 5.77 -3.55
CA ILE A 185 -7.06 6.14 -4.72
C ILE A 185 -6.57 7.47 -5.28
N VAL A 186 -6.17 7.46 -6.54
CA VAL A 186 -5.60 8.63 -7.24
C VAL A 186 -6.58 9.25 -8.22
N ASP A 187 -7.54 8.47 -8.70
CA ASP A 187 -8.69 8.92 -9.48
C ASP A 187 -9.83 7.92 -9.29
N LYS A 188 -11.04 8.26 -9.75
CA LYS A 188 -12.24 7.41 -9.66
C LYS A 188 -11.96 6.00 -10.17
N GLY A 189 -12.05 5.02 -9.27
CA GLY A 189 -11.82 3.61 -9.58
C GLY A 189 -10.36 3.27 -9.93
N ILE A 190 -9.39 4.15 -9.66
CA ILE A 190 -7.96 3.92 -9.92
C ILE A 190 -7.18 4.01 -8.61
N ALA A 191 -6.58 2.89 -8.21
CA ALA A 191 -5.67 2.78 -7.09
C ALA A 191 -4.22 2.68 -7.57
N VAL A 192 -3.29 3.11 -6.72
CA VAL A 192 -1.85 2.93 -6.95
C VAL A 192 -1.19 2.26 -5.75
N THR A 193 -0.12 1.51 -6.03
CA THR A 193 0.75 0.88 -5.03
C THR A 193 2.11 0.58 -5.65
N THR A 194 2.95 -0.20 -4.96
CA THR A 194 4.24 -0.65 -5.51
C THR A 194 4.15 -1.97 -6.29
N LEU A 195 5.22 -2.30 -7.02
CA LEU A 195 5.25 -3.47 -7.90
C LEU A 195 5.20 -4.80 -7.18
N ASP A 196 5.46 -4.84 -5.88
CA ASP A 196 5.49 -6.09 -5.14
C ASP A 196 4.13 -6.81 -5.18
N ILE A 197 3.01 -6.08 -5.28
CA ILE A 197 1.70 -6.69 -5.52
C ILE A 197 1.54 -7.13 -6.99
N ALA A 198 2.05 -6.34 -7.95
CA ALA A 198 1.80 -6.54 -9.38
C ALA A 198 2.70 -7.60 -10.05
N ARG A 199 3.87 -7.90 -9.49
CA ARG A 199 4.86 -8.83 -10.09
C ARG A 199 4.54 -10.31 -9.95
N HIS A 200 3.44 -10.69 -9.29
CA HIS A 200 3.14 -12.10 -9.06
C HIS A 200 2.61 -12.79 -10.33
N LYS A 201 3.24 -13.91 -10.71
CA LYS A 201 2.71 -14.92 -11.63
C LYS A 201 2.61 -16.23 -10.86
N GLY A 202 1.40 -16.71 -10.61
CA GLY A 202 1.13 -17.92 -9.80
C GLY A 202 -0.37 -18.16 -9.67
N PRO A 203 -0.85 -19.09 -8.82
CA PRO A 203 -2.29 -19.34 -8.59
C PRO A 203 -3.03 -18.20 -7.85
N TYR A 204 -2.43 -17.01 -7.76
CA TYR A 204 -2.81 -15.88 -6.92
C TYR A 204 -3.31 -14.71 -7.79
N ASP A 205 -4.43 -14.90 -8.48
CA ASP A 205 -4.83 -13.99 -9.56
C ASP A 205 -5.89 -12.96 -9.17
N ASN A 206 -6.34 -12.95 -7.91
CA ASN A 206 -7.36 -12.01 -7.45
C ASN A 206 -6.72 -10.93 -6.58
N ILE A 207 -6.82 -9.68 -7.04
CA ILE A 207 -6.51 -8.51 -6.22
C ILE A 207 -7.78 -8.08 -5.50
N ARG A 208 -7.68 -8.02 -4.18
CA ARG A 208 -8.66 -7.40 -3.31
C ARG A 208 -8.18 -6.02 -2.90
N VAL A 209 -9.10 -5.06 -2.92
CA VAL A 209 -8.89 -3.70 -2.43
C VAL A 209 -9.90 -3.46 -1.32
N TRP A 210 -9.42 -3.04 -0.15
CA TRP A 210 -10.22 -2.84 1.05
C TRP A 210 -9.96 -1.46 1.65
N SER A 211 -11.01 -0.74 2.02
CA SER A 211 -10.91 0.49 2.81
C SER A 211 -11.51 0.26 4.20
N ASP A 212 -10.68 0.37 5.25
CA ASP A 212 -11.12 0.27 6.65
C ASP A 212 -12.15 1.36 6.98
N ALA A 213 -11.93 2.58 6.48
CA ALA A 213 -12.76 3.74 6.79
C ALA A 213 -14.14 3.69 6.11
N LEU A 214 -14.22 3.13 4.90
CA LEU A 214 -15.50 2.94 4.21
C LEU A 214 -16.16 1.60 4.52
N VAL A 215 -15.43 0.65 5.12
CA VAL A 215 -15.85 -0.75 5.27
C VAL A 215 -16.30 -1.31 3.91
N GLN A 216 -15.54 -0.97 2.87
CA GLN A 216 -15.88 -1.27 1.47
C GLN A 216 -14.80 -2.12 0.82
N TYR A 217 -15.24 -3.07 0.01
CA TYR A 217 -14.43 -3.99 -0.76
C TYR A 217 -14.59 -3.74 -2.26
N SER A 218 -13.50 -3.88 -3.01
CA SER A 218 -13.51 -4.03 -4.45
C SER A 218 -12.54 -5.11 -4.92
N THR A 219 -12.88 -5.79 -6.02
CA THR A 219 -11.89 -6.46 -6.85
C THR A 219 -11.04 -5.44 -7.62
N GLY A 220 -9.80 -5.81 -7.93
CA GLY A 220 -8.88 -5.00 -8.72
C GLY A 220 -8.24 -5.79 -9.87
N GLU A 221 -7.86 -5.07 -10.92
CA GLU A 221 -7.04 -5.57 -12.03
C GLU A 221 -5.83 -4.66 -12.22
N VAL A 222 -4.63 -5.23 -12.38
CA VAL A 222 -3.44 -4.44 -12.74
C VAL A 222 -3.57 -4.01 -14.20
N ILE A 223 -3.73 -2.71 -14.43
CA ILE A 223 -3.84 -2.14 -15.78
C ILE A 223 -2.51 -1.68 -16.35
N GLY A 224 -1.47 -1.61 -15.52
CA GLY A 224 -0.11 -1.38 -15.96
C GLY A 224 0.84 -1.15 -14.79
N GLN A 225 2.13 -1.16 -15.11
CA GLN A 225 3.20 -1.13 -14.13
C GLN A 225 4.45 -0.46 -14.69
N ASP A 226 5.25 0.13 -13.81
CA ASP A 226 6.48 0.85 -14.15
C ASP A 226 7.65 0.43 -13.24
N PRO A 227 8.45 -0.57 -13.67
CA PRO A 227 9.67 -1.03 -13.00
C PRO A 227 10.64 0.06 -12.57
N GLU A 228 10.76 1.14 -13.36
CA GLU A 228 11.74 2.21 -13.15
C GLU A 228 11.31 3.21 -12.05
N THR A 229 10.06 3.17 -11.60
CA THR A 229 9.57 4.00 -10.48
C THR A 229 8.96 3.19 -9.34
N ASN A 230 8.92 1.86 -9.48
CA ASN A 230 8.26 0.95 -8.54
C ASN A 230 6.75 1.23 -8.39
N VAL A 231 6.05 1.57 -9.47
CA VAL A 231 4.61 1.89 -9.44
C VAL A 231 3.79 0.81 -10.13
N ALA A 232 2.70 0.39 -9.50
CA ALA A 232 1.63 -0.40 -10.09
C ALA A 232 0.31 0.39 -10.06
N VAL A 233 -0.47 0.31 -11.13
CA VAL A 233 -1.78 0.94 -11.24
C VAL A 233 -2.85 -0.13 -11.34
N ILE A 234 -3.85 -0.02 -10.47
CA ILE A 234 -4.93 -1.00 -10.32
C ILE A 234 -6.25 -0.33 -10.64
N ARG A 235 -7.02 -0.91 -11.56
CA ARG A 235 -8.40 -0.53 -11.82
C ARG A 235 -9.32 -1.32 -10.90
N LEU A 236 -10.17 -0.61 -10.18
CA LEU A 236 -11.23 -1.19 -9.36
C LEU A 236 -12.40 -1.61 -10.25
N ALA A 237 -12.99 -2.77 -9.97
CA ALA A 237 -14.04 -3.35 -10.81
C ALA A 237 -15.39 -3.52 -10.12
N SER A 238 -15.50 -3.27 -8.81
CA SER A 238 -16.78 -3.42 -8.09
C SER A 238 -17.69 -2.20 -8.22
N PRO A 239 -19.03 -2.37 -8.23
CA PRO A 239 -19.98 -1.25 -8.22
C PRO A 239 -19.74 -0.31 -7.04
N GLY A 240 -19.81 1.01 -7.26
CA GLY A 240 -19.54 2.00 -6.23
C GLY A 240 -18.05 2.25 -5.95
N SER A 241 -17.15 1.65 -6.73
CA SER A 241 -15.70 1.91 -6.61
C SER A 241 -15.30 3.34 -7.03
N GLU A 242 -16.15 4.01 -7.79
CA GLU A 242 -16.06 5.42 -8.12
C GLU A 242 -16.33 6.36 -6.93
N LEU A 243 -16.89 5.83 -5.84
CA LEU A 243 -17.20 6.60 -4.62
C LEU A 243 -16.03 6.69 -3.65
N PHE A 244 -14.96 5.92 -3.87
CA PHE A 244 -13.79 6.01 -3.01
C PHE A 244 -13.17 7.41 -3.14
N PRO A 245 -12.94 8.13 -2.03
CA PRO A 245 -12.32 9.44 -2.07
C PRO A 245 -10.91 9.38 -2.65
N THR A 246 -10.60 10.33 -3.53
CA THR A 246 -9.27 10.47 -4.11
C THR A 246 -8.39 11.28 -3.17
N ILE A 247 -7.10 10.95 -3.12
CA ILE A 247 -6.14 11.78 -2.40
C ILE A 247 -6.07 13.18 -3.03
N ASN A 248 -5.87 14.22 -2.21
CA ASN A 248 -5.76 15.57 -2.72
C ASN A 248 -4.38 15.81 -3.34
N PHE A 249 -4.36 16.29 -4.57
CA PHE A 249 -3.13 16.66 -5.26
C PHE A 249 -3.09 18.17 -5.42
N ASN A 250 -2.15 18.80 -4.71
CA ASN A 250 -1.79 20.19 -4.96
C ASN A 250 -0.28 20.26 -5.21
N SER A 251 0.10 20.70 -6.41
CA SER A 251 1.50 20.76 -6.85
C SER A 251 2.13 22.14 -6.70
N ASP A 252 1.43 23.10 -6.11
CA ASP A 252 1.85 24.51 -6.11
C ASP A 252 3.18 24.74 -5.37
N LYS A 253 3.57 23.83 -4.48
CA LYS A 253 4.81 23.91 -3.72
C LYS A 253 5.64 22.63 -3.87
N ALA A 254 6.89 22.81 -4.29
CA ALA A 254 7.88 21.74 -4.28
C ALA A 254 8.24 21.36 -2.84
N THR A 255 8.26 20.06 -2.56
CA THR A 255 8.69 19.49 -1.28
C THR A 255 10.17 19.77 -1.01
N GLN A 256 10.50 20.17 0.21
CA GLN A 256 11.84 20.54 0.65
C GLN A 256 12.31 19.70 1.84
N VAL A 257 13.63 19.68 2.07
CA VAL A 257 14.19 19.11 3.30
C VAL A 257 13.66 19.91 4.50
N GLY A 258 13.23 19.23 5.56
CA GLY A 258 12.59 19.87 6.72
C GLY A 258 11.06 19.88 6.67
N ASP A 259 10.45 19.58 5.51
CA ASP A 259 9.00 19.50 5.42
C ASP A 259 8.49 18.29 6.22
N PHE A 260 7.53 18.55 7.11
CA PHE A 260 6.82 17.51 7.84
C PHE A 260 5.81 16.82 6.94
N VAL A 261 5.74 15.50 7.08
CA VAL A 261 4.83 14.66 6.31
C VAL A 261 4.06 13.71 7.22
N TYR A 262 2.83 13.42 6.85
CA TYR A 262 2.08 12.30 7.41
C TYR A 262 2.07 11.16 6.38
N ALA A 263 2.37 9.95 6.83
CA ALA A 263 2.21 8.74 6.05
C ALA A 263 1.07 7.90 6.60
N PHE A 264 0.27 7.36 5.69
CA PHE A 264 -0.88 6.50 5.99
C PHE A 264 -0.60 5.09 5.50
N TRP A 265 -0.71 4.08 6.35
CA TRP A 265 -0.44 2.71 5.93
C TRP A 265 -1.21 1.64 6.68
N HIS A 266 -1.35 0.48 6.02
CA HIS A 266 -1.76 -0.76 6.64
C HIS A 266 -0.50 -1.57 6.96
N ALA A 267 -0.22 -1.80 8.25
CA ALA A 267 0.72 -2.84 8.62
C ALA A 267 0.01 -4.19 8.47
N PHE A 268 0.75 -5.27 8.21
CA PHE A 268 0.16 -6.58 7.91
C PHE A 268 -0.93 -6.98 8.93
N SER A 269 -2.16 -7.19 8.45
CA SER A 269 -3.35 -7.50 9.24
C SER A 269 -3.65 -6.53 10.40
N GLN A 270 -3.18 -5.28 10.31
CA GLN A 270 -3.47 -4.21 11.26
C GLN A 270 -4.38 -3.15 10.63
N PRO A 271 -5.21 -2.46 11.43
CA PRO A 271 -5.97 -1.31 10.97
C PRO A 271 -5.06 -0.21 10.40
N LEU A 272 -5.63 0.62 9.53
CA LEU A 272 -5.00 1.82 9.01
C LEU A 272 -4.35 2.66 10.13
N SER A 273 -3.06 2.89 9.98
CA SER A 273 -2.24 3.69 10.88
C SER A 273 -1.76 4.96 10.18
N MET A 274 -1.47 5.99 10.97
CA MET A 274 -0.87 7.23 10.50
C MET A 274 0.35 7.57 11.36
N ARG A 275 1.44 8.00 10.73
CA ARG A 275 2.63 8.47 11.42
C ARG A 275 3.17 9.74 10.81
N THR A 276 3.73 10.58 11.67
CA THR A 276 4.48 11.77 11.30
C THR A 276 5.94 11.41 10.99
N GLY A 277 6.47 12.00 9.93
CA GLY A 277 7.89 12.02 9.62
C GLY A 277 8.30 13.36 9.04
N GLU A 278 9.51 13.42 8.53
CA GLU A 278 10.12 14.57 7.89
C GLU A 278 10.81 14.13 6.61
N VAL A 279 10.83 15.00 5.61
CA VAL A 279 11.69 14.85 4.43
C VAL A 279 13.11 15.21 4.83
N THR A 280 13.99 14.21 4.89
CA THR A 280 15.41 14.36 5.27
C THR A 280 16.32 14.62 4.07
N GLY A 281 15.81 14.39 2.87
CA GLY A 281 16.54 14.57 1.62
C GLY A 281 15.62 14.68 0.43
N VAL A 282 16.05 15.43 -0.58
CA VAL A 282 15.38 15.52 -1.87
C VAL A 282 16.34 15.09 -2.96
N LEU A 283 15.78 14.73 -4.13
CA LEU A 283 16.55 14.42 -5.34
C LEU A 283 17.56 13.27 -5.14
N ARG A 284 17.21 12.31 -4.29
CA ARG A 284 18.06 11.15 -4.01
C ARG A 284 18.05 10.19 -5.16
N LYS A 285 19.25 9.76 -5.55
CA LYS A 285 19.40 8.72 -6.56
C LYS A 285 19.47 7.36 -5.87
N ILE A 286 18.61 6.45 -6.31
CA ILE A 286 18.63 5.06 -5.89
C ILE A 286 19.22 4.24 -7.05
N PRO A 287 20.26 3.42 -6.83
CA PRO A 287 20.97 2.71 -7.90
C PRO A 287 20.09 1.86 -8.84
N PHE A 288 19.02 1.23 -8.34
CA PHE A 288 18.15 0.37 -9.16
C PHE A 288 17.17 1.12 -10.06
N PHE A 289 16.93 2.40 -9.82
CA PHE A 289 15.97 3.20 -10.58
C PHE A 289 16.75 4.20 -11.42
N HIS A 290 16.84 3.99 -12.73
CA HIS A 290 17.74 4.73 -13.62
C HIS A 290 17.15 6.09 -14.00
N CYS A 291 15.83 6.20 -14.03
CA CYS A 291 15.14 7.36 -14.59
C CYS A 291 14.47 8.26 -13.54
N ALA A 292 14.56 7.94 -12.25
CA ALA A 292 13.88 8.67 -11.19
C ALA A 292 14.84 9.24 -10.13
N THR A 293 14.34 10.21 -9.38
CA THR A 293 14.92 10.69 -8.11
C THR A 293 13.84 10.64 -7.04
N PHE A 294 14.23 10.47 -5.79
CA PHE A 294 13.33 10.20 -4.68
C PHE A 294 13.47 11.23 -3.56
N LEU A 295 12.40 11.35 -2.77
CA LEU A 295 12.45 11.95 -1.44
C LEU A 295 13.04 10.92 -0.46
N GLU A 296 13.86 11.35 0.47
CA GLU A 296 14.30 10.58 1.62
C GLU A 296 13.52 11.04 2.83
N THR A 297 13.10 10.11 3.70
CA THR A 297 12.26 10.44 4.84
C THR A 297 12.72 9.78 6.12
N SER A 298 12.35 10.37 7.25
CA SER A 298 12.56 9.79 8.59
C SER A 298 11.50 8.77 9.00
N LEU A 299 10.60 8.40 8.07
CA LEU A 299 9.58 7.40 8.33
C LEU A 299 10.22 6.02 8.56
N PRO A 300 9.62 5.19 9.43
CA PRO A 300 10.12 3.85 9.67
C PRO A 300 9.99 3.01 8.41
N THR A 301 11.00 2.18 8.17
CA THR A 301 10.90 1.17 7.12
C THR A 301 10.03 0.02 7.62
N SER A 302 8.98 -0.28 6.86
CA SER A 302 8.05 -1.37 7.16
C SER A 302 7.40 -1.83 5.86
N PRO A 303 7.02 -3.11 5.69
CA PRO A 303 6.26 -3.54 4.53
C PRO A 303 4.99 -2.71 4.30
N GLY A 304 4.36 -2.21 5.37
CA GLY A 304 3.19 -1.34 5.26
C GLY A 304 3.49 0.03 4.64
N THR A 305 4.68 0.59 4.84
CA THR A 305 5.04 1.91 4.29
C THR A 305 5.31 1.87 2.78
N LEU A 306 5.45 0.69 2.20
CA LEU A 306 5.45 0.51 0.75
C LEU A 306 4.06 0.83 0.18
N GLY A 307 4.01 1.76 -0.76
CA GLY A 307 2.78 2.20 -1.41
C GLY A 307 1.95 3.16 -0.56
N ALA A 308 2.39 3.47 0.65
CA ALA A 308 1.77 4.46 1.53
C ALA A 308 1.86 5.86 0.91
N PRO A 309 0.76 6.63 0.84
CA PRO A 309 0.88 8.02 0.48
C PRO A 309 1.47 8.83 1.63
N LEU A 310 2.31 9.78 1.25
CA LEU A 310 2.83 10.84 2.10
C LEU A 310 2.09 12.12 1.73
N VAL A 311 1.58 12.82 2.73
CA VAL A 311 0.95 14.13 2.58
C VAL A 311 1.63 15.18 3.44
N ASN A 312 1.62 16.44 3.00
CA ASN A 312 2.08 17.56 3.81
C ASN A 312 1.08 17.88 4.95
N LEU A 313 1.38 18.92 5.72
CA LEU A 313 0.50 19.37 6.80
C LEU A 313 -0.84 19.93 6.32
N ASP A 314 -1.00 20.26 5.04
CA ASP A 314 -2.27 20.73 4.47
C ASP A 314 -3.13 19.57 3.91
N GLY A 315 -2.58 18.35 3.93
CA GLY A 315 -3.21 17.14 3.38
C GLY A 315 -2.97 16.94 1.89
N ASP A 316 -2.06 17.69 1.29
CA ASP A 316 -1.69 17.54 -0.12
C ASP A 316 -0.65 16.44 -0.31
N PHE A 317 -0.86 15.60 -1.32
CA PHE A 317 0.02 14.50 -1.65
C PHE A 317 1.40 14.98 -2.13
N VAL A 318 2.45 14.54 -1.42
CA VAL A 318 3.84 14.87 -1.74
C VAL A 318 4.62 13.70 -2.35
N GLY A 319 4.19 12.46 -2.11
CA GLY A 319 4.82 11.29 -2.72
C GLY A 319 4.33 9.96 -2.16
N MET A 320 4.78 8.86 -2.74
CA MET A 320 4.43 7.49 -2.34
C MET A 320 5.64 6.74 -1.80
N GLY A 321 5.51 6.14 -0.61
CA GLY A 321 6.55 5.38 0.04
C GLY A 321 7.02 4.19 -0.80
N THR A 322 8.33 4.01 -0.85
CA THR A 322 9.04 2.86 -1.43
C THR A 322 10.26 2.56 -0.56
N VAL A 323 10.81 1.36 -0.67
CA VAL A 323 12.03 1.00 0.06
C VAL A 323 13.12 0.62 -0.93
N TYR A 324 14.35 0.94 -0.56
CA TYR A 324 15.54 0.39 -1.18
C TYR A 324 16.38 -0.29 -0.10
N MET A 325 16.61 -1.59 -0.28
CA MET A 325 17.59 -2.33 0.49
C MET A 325 18.88 -2.44 -0.31
N ALA A 326 19.93 -1.75 0.12
CA ALA A 326 21.26 -2.00 -0.42
C ALA A 326 21.68 -3.41 0.02
N GLN A 327 22.14 -4.25 -0.91
CA GLN A 327 22.64 -5.58 -0.54
C GLN A 327 23.73 -5.46 0.54
N GLY A 328 23.51 -6.13 1.68
CA GLY A 328 24.44 -6.14 2.81
C GLY A 328 24.37 -4.96 3.78
N SER A 329 23.47 -3.99 3.58
CA SER A 329 23.23 -2.92 4.56
C SER A 329 22.18 -3.32 5.58
N MET A 330 22.45 -3.07 6.87
CA MET A 330 21.47 -3.19 7.96
C MET A 330 20.65 -1.91 8.19
N THR A 331 20.96 -0.82 7.49
CA THR A 331 20.19 0.43 7.58
C THR A 331 19.17 0.49 6.47
N GLU A 332 17.90 0.37 6.85
CA GLU A 332 16.78 0.57 5.95
C GLU A 332 16.47 2.07 5.85
N VAL A 333 16.65 2.66 4.67
CA VAL A 333 16.28 4.06 4.41
C VAL A 333 14.95 4.07 3.65
N THR A 334 13.97 4.81 4.18
CA THR A 334 12.67 4.95 3.51
C THR A 334 12.72 6.10 2.52
N PHE A 335 12.40 5.78 1.26
CA PHE A 335 12.30 6.74 0.19
C PHE A 335 10.84 6.94 -0.24
N ALA A 336 10.55 8.03 -0.93
CA ALA A 336 9.25 8.23 -1.55
C ALA A 336 9.39 8.73 -2.99
N LEU A 337 8.58 8.18 -3.89
CA LEU A 337 8.45 8.66 -5.25
C LEU A 337 7.70 10.00 -5.23
N PRO A 338 8.26 11.10 -5.75
CA PRO A 338 7.62 12.41 -5.74
C PRO A 338 6.28 12.42 -6.47
N SER A 339 5.34 13.22 -5.96
CA SER A 339 3.95 13.27 -6.45
C SER A 339 3.83 13.54 -7.96
N LEU A 340 4.56 14.52 -8.48
CA LEU A 340 4.53 14.88 -9.91
C LEU A 340 4.97 13.74 -10.82
N LEU A 341 5.98 12.96 -10.41
CA LEU A 341 6.44 11.81 -11.20
C LEU A 341 5.42 10.67 -11.15
N LEU A 342 4.85 10.39 -9.97
CA LEU A 342 3.80 9.39 -9.81
C LEU A 342 2.58 9.72 -10.68
N LEU A 343 2.13 10.98 -10.70
CA LEU A 343 1.00 11.41 -11.52
C LEU A 343 1.25 11.23 -13.03
N SER A 344 2.46 11.54 -13.51
CA SER A 344 2.82 11.30 -14.92
C SER A 344 2.79 9.81 -15.26
N VAL A 345 3.31 8.95 -14.37
CA VAL A 345 3.28 7.49 -14.53
C VAL A 345 1.85 6.97 -14.59
N VAL A 346 0.99 7.40 -13.66
CA VAL A 346 -0.42 7.01 -13.62
C VAL A 346 -1.16 7.45 -14.87
N ASP A 347 -0.98 8.70 -15.32
CA ASP A 347 -1.61 9.22 -16.54
C ASP A 347 -1.23 8.40 -17.77
N GLN A 348 0.06 8.07 -17.91
CA GLN A 348 0.58 7.24 -19.01
C GLN A 348 0.00 5.84 -18.98
N ILE A 349 0.04 5.15 -17.84
CA ILE A 349 -0.51 3.80 -17.72
C ILE A 349 -2.01 3.78 -18.02
N ARG A 350 -2.76 4.78 -17.56
CA ARG A 350 -4.20 4.85 -17.83
C ARG A 350 -4.54 5.06 -19.30
N LYS A 351 -3.75 5.86 -20.02
CA LYS A 351 -3.99 6.19 -21.44
C LYS A 351 -3.41 5.14 -22.38
N ASP A 352 -2.18 4.73 -22.14
CA ASP A 352 -1.35 3.97 -23.08
C ASP A 352 -1.03 2.56 -22.59
N GLY A 353 -1.33 2.23 -21.33
CA GLY A 353 -0.98 0.94 -20.69
C GLY A 353 0.49 0.80 -20.31
N ILE A 354 1.36 1.71 -20.79
CA ILE A 354 2.82 1.68 -20.61
C ILE A 354 3.36 3.08 -20.34
N VAL A 355 4.49 3.15 -19.63
CA VAL A 355 5.24 4.39 -19.42
C VAL A 355 6.32 4.52 -20.48
N LYS A 356 6.36 5.67 -21.18
CA LYS A 356 7.40 6.03 -22.15
C LYS A 356 8.15 7.25 -21.61
N ARG A 357 9.47 7.20 -21.61
CA ARG A 357 10.31 8.27 -21.07
C ARG A 357 11.04 9.02 -22.17
N GLY A 358 11.01 10.35 -22.09
CA GLY A 358 11.81 11.20 -22.94
C GLY A 358 13.25 11.36 -22.43
N LYS A 359 14.22 11.45 -23.34
CA LYS A 359 15.59 11.89 -23.06
C LYS A 359 15.94 13.11 -23.89
N LEU A 360 16.80 13.96 -23.32
CA LEU A 360 17.29 15.15 -24.00
C LEU A 360 18.34 14.83 -25.09
N GLY A 361 19.04 13.69 -24.99
CA GLY A 361 20.11 13.32 -25.92
C GLY A 361 21.42 14.07 -25.65
N VAL A 362 21.74 14.34 -24.38
CA VAL A 362 23.01 14.94 -23.96
C VAL A 362 23.60 14.23 -22.76
N PHE A 363 24.94 14.25 -22.68
CA PHE A 363 25.65 13.95 -21.46
C PHE A 363 26.06 15.25 -20.78
N VAL A 364 25.68 15.41 -19.52
CA VAL A 364 26.01 16.59 -18.72
C VAL A 364 27.01 16.26 -17.62
N ASN A 365 27.88 17.23 -17.33
CA ASN A 365 28.73 17.28 -16.15
C ASN A 365 28.22 18.33 -15.17
N GLU A 366 28.54 18.15 -13.89
CA GLU A 366 28.40 19.21 -12.89
C GLU A 366 29.76 19.86 -12.66
N LEU A 367 29.81 21.18 -12.72
CA LEU A 367 30.97 21.96 -12.29
C LEU A 367 30.61 22.73 -11.03
N ALA A 368 31.54 22.79 -10.07
CA ALA A 368 31.38 23.65 -8.91
C ALA A 368 31.29 25.10 -9.38
N ASP A 369 30.21 25.80 -9.00
CA ASP A 369 30.13 27.24 -9.20
C ASP A 369 30.79 27.93 -7.99
N SER A 370 31.61 28.94 -8.26
CA SER A 370 32.22 29.77 -7.21
C SER A 370 31.25 30.85 -6.69
N GLY A 371 30.09 31.03 -7.34
CA GLY A 371 28.96 31.82 -6.87
C GLY A 371 27.92 30.99 -6.08
N SER A 372 27.09 31.65 -5.27
CA SER A 372 26.10 31.06 -4.36
C SER A 372 24.98 30.23 -5.00
N ASP A 373 24.94 30.07 -6.32
CA ASP A 373 23.77 29.61 -7.09
C ASP A 373 23.72 28.08 -7.36
N GLY A 374 24.60 27.29 -6.73
CA GLY A 374 24.62 25.83 -6.83
C GLY A 374 25.69 25.30 -7.80
N LYS A 375 25.45 24.14 -8.43
CA LYS A 375 26.39 23.56 -9.42
C LYS A 375 25.96 23.95 -10.84
N LYS A 376 26.92 24.20 -11.73
CA LYS A 376 26.63 24.41 -13.15
C LYS A 376 26.42 23.07 -13.83
N VAL A 377 25.26 22.88 -14.46
CA VAL A 377 24.99 21.70 -15.30
C VAL A 377 25.40 22.02 -16.73
N VAL A 378 26.54 21.47 -17.15
CA VAL A 378 27.17 21.80 -18.43
C VAL A 378 27.07 20.63 -19.39
N VAL A 379 26.65 20.90 -20.62
CA VAL A 379 26.63 19.93 -21.70
C VAL A 379 28.07 19.54 -22.05
N LYS A 380 28.41 18.28 -21.81
CA LYS A 380 29.73 17.71 -22.11
C LYS A 380 29.76 17.08 -23.50
N GLU A 381 28.65 16.47 -23.90
CA GLU A 381 28.49 15.79 -25.17
C GLU A 381 27.02 15.87 -25.59
N VAL A 382 26.81 15.96 -26.89
CA VAL A 382 25.48 15.92 -27.51
C VAL A 382 25.44 14.66 -28.36
N GLU A 383 24.45 13.80 -28.13
CA GLU A 383 24.31 12.56 -28.87
C GLU A 383 24.11 12.85 -30.36
N PRO A 384 24.88 12.20 -31.26
CA PRO A 384 24.67 12.34 -32.70
C PRO A 384 23.23 11.96 -33.09
N ASN A 385 22.63 12.72 -34.01
CA ASN A 385 21.25 12.53 -34.49
C ASN A 385 20.14 12.73 -33.45
N SER A 386 20.46 13.17 -32.22
CA SER A 386 19.46 13.54 -31.22
C SER A 386 18.67 14.78 -31.60
N THR A 387 17.53 14.98 -30.95
CA THR A 387 16.73 16.20 -31.09
C THR A 387 17.47 17.41 -30.52
N ALA A 388 18.28 17.25 -29.46
CA ALA A 388 19.18 18.30 -28.98
C ALA A 388 20.20 18.75 -30.04
N ALA A 389 20.83 17.84 -30.77
CA ALA A 389 21.75 18.18 -31.85
C ALA A 389 21.04 18.96 -32.98
N ARG A 390 19.84 18.51 -33.37
CA ARG A 390 19.03 19.16 -34.43
C ARG A 390 18.60 20.58 -34.06
N HIS A 391 18.33 20.83 -32.77
CA HIS A 391 17.96 22.16 -32.26
C HIS A 391 19.17 23.01 -31.85
N GLY A 392 20.38 22.55 -32.15
CA GLY A 392 21.60 23.34 -32.02
C GLY A 392 22.10 23.49 -30.59
N LEU A 393 21.79 22.54 -29.70
CA LEU A 393 22.46 22.43 -28.40
C LEU A 393 23.93 22.05 -28.61
N GLN A 394 24.85 22.63 -27.84
CA GLN A 394 26.29 22.53 -28.06
C GLN A 394 27.04 22.15 -26.79
N VAL A 395 28.22 21.53 -26.97
CA VAL A 395 29.16 21.30 -25.88
C VAL A 395 29.57 22.64 -25.27
N GLY A 396 29.51 22.74 -23.95
CA GLY A 396 29.78 23.97 -23.20
C GLY A 396 28.54 24.77 -22.82
N ASP A 397 27.37 24.48 -23.39
CA ASP A 397 26.12 25.10 -22.96
C ASP A 397 25.84 24.77 -21.49
N VAL A 398 25.47 25.80 -20.71
CA VAL A 398 25.07 25.63 -19.30
C VAL A 398 23.55 25.65 -19.22
N ILE A 399 22.95 24.54 -18.80
CA ILE A 399 21.49 24.45 -18.64
C ILE A 399 21.08 25.18 -17.36
N LYS A 400 20.24 26.21 -17.50
CA LYS A 400 19.76 27.05 -16.39
C LYS A 400 18.35 26.68 -15.94
N SER A 401 17.45 26.38 -16.88
CA SER A 401 16.08 25.95 -16.56
C SER A 401 15.48 25.03 -17.62
N VAL A 402 14.49 24.23 -17.23
CA VAL A 402 13.62 23.48 -18.14
C VAL A 402 12.17 23.86 -17.84
N ASN A 403 11.43 24.38 -18.82
CA ASN A 403 10.07 24.92 -18.64
C ASN A 403 10.01 25.90 -17.47
N ASP A 404 10.97 26.83 -17.42
CA ASP A 404 11.17 27.84 -16.38
C ASP A 404 11.43 27.30 -14.96
N VAL A 405 11.56 25.98 -14.78
CA VAL A 405 12.00 25.36 -13.52
C VAL A 405 13.53 25.39 -13.43
N PRO A 406 14.12 26.05 -12.41
CA PRO A 406 15.58 26.18 -12.27
C PRO A 406 16.32 24.84 -12.10
N ILE A 407 17.44 24.71 -12.78
CA ILE A 407 18.33 23.55 -12.74
C ILE A 407 19.64 23.94 -12.04
N HIS A 408 19.81 23.46 -10.80
CA HIS A 408 20.99 23.74 -9.97
C HIS A 408 21.96 22.55 -9.88
N CYS A 409 21.56 21.38 -10.39
CA CYS A 409 22.38 20.18 -10.43
C CYS A 409 21.82 19.17 -11.43
N LYS A 410 22.60 18.15 -11.79
CA LYS A 410 22.23 17.07 -12.69
C LYS A 410 20.98 16.33 -12.20
N MET A 411 20.81 16.19 -10.89
CA MET A 411 19.62 15.53 -10.33
C MET A 411 18.36 16.38 -10.49
N HIS A 412 18.44 17.72 -10.49
CA HIS A 412 17.29 18.57 -10.86
C HIS A 412 16.89 18.33 -12.30
N LEU A 413 17.87 18.28 -13.21
CA LEU A 413 17.61 18.02 -14.63
C LEU A 413 16.93 16.66 -14.82
N LEU A 414 17.48 15.61 -14.18
CA LEU A 414 16.90 14.27 -14.24
C LEU A 414 15.47 14.24 -13.67
N ALA A 415 15.25 14.80 -12.49
CA ALA A 415 13.95 14.85 -11.84
C ALA A 415 12.90 15.54 -12.70
N ASN A 416 13.28 16.68 -13.30
CA ASN A 416 12.38 17.43 -14.17
C ASN A 416 12.10 16.71 -15.50
N LEU A 417 13.11 16.14 -16.14
CA LEU A 417 12.91 15.41 -17.41
C LEU A 417 12.13 14.11 -17.24
N SER A 418 12.22 13.45 -16.08
CA SER A 418 11.62 12.13 -15.82
C SER A 418 10.09 12.04 -15.95
N ARG A 419 9.41 13.18 -15.90
CA ARG A 419 7.94 13.31 -15.97
C ARG A 419 7.43 13.55 -17.39
N PHE A 420 8.31 13.80 -18.36
CA PHE A 420 7.92 14.06 -19.75
C PHE A 420 8.06 12.81 -20.63
N LYS A 421 7.15 12.69 -21.58
CA LYS A 421 7.08 11.62 -22.57
C LYS A 421 8.02 11.92 -23.74
N PRO A 422 8.36 10.93 -24.59
CA PRO A 422 8.91 11.21 -25.90
C PRO A 422 7.97 12.14 -26.65
N THR A 423 8.51 13.02 -27.50
CA THR A 423 7.75 14.03 -28.27
C THR A 423 7.09 15.15 -27.47
N ASP A 424 7.19 15.15 -26.13
CA ASP A 424 6.83 16.34 -25.36
C ASP A 424 7.83 17.46 -25.69
N GLU A 425 7.31 18.62 -26.07
CA GLU A 425 8.11 19.82 -26.28
C GLU A 425 8.50 20.42 -24.91
N ILE A 426 9.79 20.72 -24.76
CA ILE A 426 10.33 21.42 -23.60
C ILE A 426 11.08 22.68 -24.03
N VAL A 427 11.05 23.69 -23.17
CA VAL A 427 11.81 24.93 -23.34
C VAL A 427 13.00 24.91 -22.40
N LEU A 428 14.20 24.81 -22.96
CA LEU A 428 15.46 25.00 -22.24
C LEU A 428 15.83 26.47 -22.23
N THR A 429 16.15 27.00 -21.05
CA THR A 429 16.97 28.22 -20.95
C THR A 429 18.40 27.79 -20.69
N ILE A 430 19.30 28.14 -21.59
CA ILE A 430 20.73 27.87 -21.49
C ILE A 430 21.51 29.19 -21.40
N ASP A 431 22.73 29.10 -20.89
CA ASP A 431 23.75 30.13 -21.02
C ASP A 431 24.83 29.61 -21.97
N ARG A 432 24.99 30.29 -23.10
CA ARG A 432 26.02 30.01 -24.10
C ARG A 432 26.99 31.19 -24.13
N HIS A 433 28.20 30.98 -23.62
CA HIS A 433 29.25 32.00 -23.57
C HIS A 433 28.82 33.32 -22.88
N GLY A 434 28.01 33.24 -21.82
CA GLY A 434 27.50 34.38 -21.08
C GLY A 434 26.23 35.00 -21.66
N GLN A 435 25.67 34.41 -22.73
CA GLN A 435 24.43 34.88 -23.36
C GLN A 435 23.28 33.91 -23.07
N PRO A 436 22.19 34.38 -22.43
CA PRO A 436 21.02 33.55 -22.21
C PRO A 436 20.32 33.26 -23.55
N THR A 437 20.09 31.98 -23.83
CA THR A 437 19.42 31.51 -25.05
C THR A 437 18.28 30.57 -24.66
N ARG A 438 17.12 30.70 -25.30
CA ARG A 438 16.01 29.74 -25.15
C ARG A 438 15.97 28.81 -26.36
N ILE A 439 15.86 27.51 -26.11
CA ILE A 439 15.75 26.48 -27.15
C ILE A 439 14.49 25.66 -26.83
N SER A 440 13.54 25.63 -27.77
CA SER A 440 12.40 24.72 -27.73
C SER A 440 12.77 23.46 -28.49
N LEU A 441 12.53 22.28 -27.92
CA LEU A 441 12.84 21.00 -28.55
C LEU A 441 12.02 19.86 -27.96
N ASP A 442 11.76 18.84 -28.77
CA ASP A 442 11.08 17.62 -28.35
C ASP A 442 12.04 16.61 -27.72
N LEU A 443 11.55 15.81 -26.77
CA LEU A 443 12.35 14.73 -26.20
C LEU A 443 12.42 13.50 -27.11
N ASP A 444 13.63 12.95 -27.24
CA ASP A 444 13.87 11.65 -27.90
C ASP A 444 13.35 10.51 -27.01
N PRO A 445 12.96 9.35 -27.56
CA PRO A 445 12.62 8.19 -26.74
C PRO A 445 13.85 7.65 -25.98
N MET A 446 13.66 7.33 -24.70
CA MET A 446 14.59 6.44 -24.00
C MET A 446 14.52 5.02 -24.58
N PRO A 447 15.65 4.33 -24.71
CA PRO A 447 15.73 2.97 -25.24
C PRO A 447 15.03 1.93 -24.36
#